data_AF-A0A1C5L2K8-F1
#
_entry.id   AF-A0A1C5L2K8-F1
#
_cell.length_a   1.000
_cell.length_b   1.000
_cell.length_c   1.000
_cell.angle_alpha   90.00
_cell.angle_beta   90.00
_cell.angle_gamma   90.00
#
_symmetry.space_group_name_H-M   'P 1'
#
loop_
_entity.id
_entity.type
_entity.pdbx_description
1 polymer ?
#
loop_
_entity_poly.entity_id
_entity_poly.type
_entity_poly.pdbx_seq_one_letter_code
_entity_poly.pdbx_strand_id
1 'polypeptide(L)'
;MDKEKIKEIIGSNLPSGIGLSFSDDTLEIVLNRKSVFGNMQEDASAFEGWILCIKSELENKGYQVKKVNIKFCDSFQMGDSPKEKQFCYRLFKCSRNYGWKIPEDAMIMANVSSLDRAVLTCPKNDAASIEVAQNAEARLERIYIEAQKKKGKVINQQLPIGLFKDKVADVNRLTLTSFLDMWEIEEETMKIYELKAKGNNKVGIISELLYYTNMMSDILNGRFYFEPNSKDFRGVETLKKSIGKIKYLKGVFLTDTLHPLISENKKKLADAMAFVSGAVNVSFTFEKNTDDISDYSDYMGR
;
A
#
# COMPACT_ATOMS: atom_id res chain seq x y z
N MET A 1 -9.01 -27.73 1.61
CA MET A 1 -7.82 -27.60 0.76
C MET A 1 -6.71 -27.03 1.60
N ASP A 2 -5.60 -27.75 1.69
CA ASP A 2 -4.41 -27.27 2.41
C ASP A 2 -3.57 -26.35 1.50
N LYS A 3 -2.44 -25.90 2.04
CA LYS A 3 -1.51 -24.99 1.37
C LYS A 3 -0.96 -25.56 0.06
N GLU A 4 -0.63 -26.86 0.02
CA GLU A 4 -0.04 -27.47 -1.18
C GLU A 4 -1.08 -27.60 -2.30
N LYS A 5 -2.31 -27.99 -1.97
CA LYS A 5 -3.39 -28.00 -2.98
C LYS A 5 -3.70 -26.59 -3.50
N ILE A 6 -3.68 -25.57 -2.64
CA ILE A 6 -3.82 -24.18 -3.09
C ILE A 6 -2.67 -23.79 -4.02
N LYS A 7 -1.43 -24.15 -3.66
CA LYS A 7 -0.23 -23.92 -4.48
C LYS A 7 -0.34 -24.53 -5.86
N GLU A 8 -0.81 -25.77 -5.96
CA GLU A 8 -1.07 -26.47 -7.23
C GLU A 8 -2.09 -25.71 -8.10
N ILE A 9 -3.18 -25.24 -7.48
CA ILE A 9 -4.25 -24.52 -8.18
C ILE A 9 -3.76 -23.18 -8.74
N ILE A 10 -3.00 -22.42 -7.94
CA ILE A 10 -2.52 -21.09 -8.35
C ILE A 10 -1.27 -21.15 -9.24
N GLY A 11 -0.59 -22.29 -9.33
CA GLY A 11 0.60 -22.47 -10.17
C GLY A 11 1.80 -21.58 -9.82
N SER A 12 1.87 -21.07 -8.58
CA SER A 12 2.95 -20.19 -8.11
C SER A 12 3.40 -20.55 -6.69
N ASN A 13 4.65 -20.20 -6.37
CA ASN A 13 5.17 -20.39 -5.02
C ASN A 13 4.49 -19.46 -4.03
N LEU A 14 4.05 -20.03 -2.91
CA LEU A 14 3.45 -19.31 -1.81
C LEU A 14 4.52 -18.72 -0.89
N PRO A 15 4.25 -17.57 -0.25
CA PRO A 15 5.21 -16.94 0.64
C PRO A 15 5.48 -17.78 1.89
N SER A 16 6.72 -17.70 2.39
CA SER A 16 7.20 -18.44 3.57
C SER A 16 6.70 -17.91 4.92
N GLY A 17 6.02 -16.75 4.94
CA GLY A 17 5.44 -16.14 6.14
C GLY A 17 3.96 -16.46 6.39
N ILE A 18 3.26 -16.93 5.36
CA ILE A 18 1.80 -17.01 5.35
C ILE A 18 1.38 -18.48 5.22
N GLY A 19 0.73 -18.99 6.26
CA GLY A 19 -0.02 -20.25 6.25
C GLY A 19 -1.38 -20.04 5.62
N LEU A 20 -1.83 -21.01 4.83
CA LEU A 20 -3.02 -20.90 3.99
C LEU A 20 -3.80 -22.21 4.01
N SER A 21 -5.11 -22.11 4.19
CA SER A 21 -6.03 -23.21 3.96
C SER A 21 -7.39 -22.67 3.52
N PHE A 22 -8.13 -23.48 2.76
CA PHE A 22 -9.45 -23.12 2.27
C PHE A 22 -10.45 -24.25 2.50
N SER A 23 -11.52 -23.98 3.22
CA SER A 23 -12.62 -24.90 3.50
C SER A 23 -13.90 -24.11 3.74
N ASP A 24 -15.06 -24.69 3.39
CA ASP A 24 -16.37 -24.09 3.66
C ASP A 24 -16.47 -22.62 3.21
N ASP A 25 -16.05 -22.35 1.97
CA ASP A 25 -15.98 -21.02 1.35
C ASP A 25 -15.15 -19.98 2.14
N THR A 26 -14.30 -20.44 3.05
CA THR A 26 -13.50 -19.61 3.96
C THR A 26 -12.02 -19.80 3.67
N LEU A 27 -11.34 -18.70 3.37
CA LEU A 27 -9.89 -18.64 3.26
C LEU A 27 -9.29 -18.29 4.63
N GLU A 28 -8.64 -19.25 5.25
CA GLU A 28 -7.94 -19.11 6.53
C GLU A 28 -6.47 -18.76 6.28
N ILE A 29 -6.03 -17.69 6.91
CA ILE A 29 -4.69 -17.11 6.81
C ILE A 29 -4.03 -17.16 8.18
N VAL A 30 -2.84 -17.76 8.26
CA VAL A 30 -2.04 -17.80 9.49
C VAL A 30 -0.76 -17.01 9.26
N LEU A 31 -0.61 -15.89 9.96
CA LEU A 31 0.56 -15.02 9.85
C LEU A 31 1.55 -15.34 10.96
N ASN A 32 2.81 -15.54 10.58
CA ASN A 32 3.90 -15.72 11.53
C ASN A 32 4.68 -14.42 11.77
N ARG A 33 5.65 -14.48 12.68
CA ARG A 33 6.54 -13.37 13.01
C ARG A 33 7.18 -12.71 11.77
N LYS A 34 7.60 -13.49 10.78
CA LYS A 34 8.23 -12.97 9.55
C LYS A 34 7.27 -12.09 8.75
N SER A 35 5.97 -12.39 8.75
CA SER A 35 4.96 -11.57 8.08
C SER A 35 4.70 -10.22 8.74
N VAL A 36 4.90 -10.14 10.05
CA VAL A 36 4.69 -8.91 10.82
C VAL A 36 5.93 -8.01 10.74
N PHE A 37 7.12 -8.60 10.89
CA PHE A 37 8.38 -7.86 10.98
C PHE A 37 9.13 -7.70 9.66
N GLY A 38 8.62 -8.16 8.52
CA GLY A 38 9.25 -7.86 7.23
C GLY A 38 8.88 -6.48 6.69
N ASN A 39 9.44 -6.14 5.53
CA ASN A 39 8.99 -5.00 4.74
C ASN A 39 7.73 -5.43 3.97
N MET A 40 6.66 -4.61 3.97
CA MET A 40 5.39 -4.94 3.31
C MET A 40 5.51 -5.17 1.79
N GLN A 41 6.59 -4.67 1.18
CA GLN A 41 6.93 -4.92 -0.23
C GLN A 41 7.46 -6.35 -0.47
N GLU A 42 7.94 -7.03 0.56
CA GLU A 42 8.46 -8.39 0.45
C GLU A 42 7.33 -9.41 0.57
N ASP A 43 7.40 -10.46 -0.24
CA ASP A 43 6.32 -11.46 -0.34
C ASP A 43 5.94 -12.08 1.02
N ALA A 44 6.89 -12.23 1.94
CA ALA A 44 6.62 -12.77 3.26
C ALA A 44 5.69 -11.88 4.11
N SER A 45 5.63 -10.58 3.85
CA SER A 45 4.85 -9.60 4.63
C SER A 45 3.73 -8.90 3.82
N ALA A 46 3.63 -9.19 2.53
CA ALA A 46 2.63 -8.68 1.60
C ALA A 46 1.27 -9.42 1.70
N PHE A 47 0.73 -9.56 2.92
CA PHE A 47 -0.42 -10.44 3.15
C PHE A 47 -1.67 -9.99 2.40
N GLU A 48 -1.93 -8.69 2.27
CA GLU A 48 -3.07 -8.14 1.54
C GLU A 48 -3.01 -8.55 0.08
N GLY A 49 -1.85 -8.32 -0.55
CA GLY A 49 -1.62 -8.69 -1.95
C GLY A 49 -1.78 -10.19 -2.17
N TRP A 50 -1.17 -11.03 -1.32
CA TRP A 50 -1.29 -12.48 -1.45
C TRP A 50 -2.71 -12.98 -1.28
N ILE A 51 -3.45 -12.49 -0.27
CA ILE A 51 -4.85 -12.86 -0.04
C ILE A 51 -5.70 -12.50 -1.27
N LEU A 52 -5.56 -11.28 -1.79
CA LEU A 52 -6.31 -10.80 -2.95
C LEU A 52 -5.99 -11.61 -4.22
N CYS A 53 -4.71 -11.90 -4.48
CA CYS A 53 -4.28 -12.74 -5.59
C CYS A 53 -4.83 -14.16 -5.49
N ILE A 54 -4.68 -14.81 -4.33
CA ILE A 54 -5.15 -16.17 -4.11
C ILE A 54 -6.67 -16.25 -4.22
N LYS A 55 -7.39 -15.31 -3.59
CA LYS A 55 -8.84 -15.23 -3.68
C LYS A 55 -9.29 -15.11 -5.14
N SER A 56 -8.67 -14.19 -5.88
CA SER A 56 -9.00 -13.95 -7.29
C SER A 56 -8.81 -15.21 -8.13
N GLU A 57 -7.69 -15.91 -7.93
CA GLU A 57 -7.37 -17.11 -8.68
C GLU A 57 -8.25 -18.31 -8.31
N LEU A 58 -8.51 -18.53 -7.02
CA LEU A 58 -9.47 -19.55 -6.57
C LEU A 58 -10.84 -19.35 -7.23
N GLU A 59 -11.32 -18.11 -7.27
CA GLU A 59 -12.59 -17.77 -7.92
C GLU A 59 -12.56 -17.95 -9.44
N ASN A 60 -11.42 -17.74 -10.11
CA ASN A 60 -11.30 -18.06 -11.54
C ASN A 60 -11.38 -19.56 -11.81
N LYS A 61 -10.95 -20.38 -10.85
CA LYS A 61 -11.02 -21.84 -10.91
C LYS A 61 -12.35 -22.41 -10.41
N GLY A 62 -13.35 -21.54 -10.16
CA GLY A 62 -14.71 -21.94 -9.81
C GLY A 62 -14.96 -22.12 -8.30
N TYR A 63 -14.00 -21.78 -7.43
CA TYR A 63 -14.20 -21.82 -5.97
C TYR A 63 -14.84 -20.51 -5.49
N GLN A 64 -15.81 -20.59 -4.57
CA GLN A 64 -16.42 -19.39 -4.00
C GLN A 64 -15.74 -19.02 -2.69
N VAL A 65 -15.06 -17.87 -2.63
CA VAL A 65 -14.43 -17.37 -1.39
C VAL A 65 -15.33 -16.32 -0.75
N LYS A 66 -16.14 -16.72 0.23
CA LYS A 66 -17.08 -15.85 0.95
C LYS A 66 -16.47 -15.14 2.14
N LYS A 67 -15.50 -15.77 2.81
CA LYS A 67 -14.91 -15.27 4.06
C LYS A 67 -13.39 -15.33 4.01
N VAL A 68 -12.75 -14.37 4.65
CA VAL A 68 -11.32 -14.38 4.94
C VAL A 68 -11.14 -14.22 6.44
N ASN A 69 -10.43 -15.17 7.03
CA ASN A 69 -10.11 -15.18 8.45
C ASN A 69 -8.60 -15.13 8.62
N ILE A 70 -8.11 -14.14 9.37
CA ILE A 70 -6.70 -13.97 9.68
C ILE A 70 -6.48 -14.32 11.14
N LYS A 71 -5.46 -15.14 11.38
CA LYS A 71 -4.97 -15.55 12.70
C LYS A 71 -3.47 -15.36 12.78
N PHE A 72 -2.97 -15.19 13.99
CA PHE A 72 -1.54 -15.32 14.27
C PHE A 72 -1.22 -16.78 14.56
N CYS A 73 0.03 -17.19 14.31
CA CYS A 73 0.50 -18.45 14.86
C CYS A 73 0.45 -18.39 16.40
N ASP A 74 0.05 -19.46 17.06
CA ASP A 74 -0.26 -19.49 18.51
C ASP A 74 0.88 -19.02 19.43
N SER A 75 2.13 -19.03 18.95
CA SER A 75 3.30 -18.56 19.68
C SER A 75 3.59 -17.07 19.52
N PHE A 76 2.83 -16.33 18.71
CA PHE A 76 3.13 -14.93 18.39
C PHE A 76 2.21 -13.98 19.17
N GLN A 77 2.84 -13.10 19.94
CA GLN A 77 2.19 -11.99 20.64
C GLN A 77 2.64 -10.67 20.02
N MET A 78 1.71 -9.75 19.86
CA MET A 78 1.97 -8.43 19.30
C MET A 78 2.46 -7.48 20.40
N GLY A 79 3.56 -6.77 20.14
CA GLY A 79 4.05 -5.69 20.98
C GLY A 79 3.46 -4.32 20.61
N ASP A 80 4.06 -3.25 21.13
CA ASP A 80 3.60 -1.86 20.97
C ASP A 80 4.52 -0.99 20.09
N SER A 81 5.44 -1.61 19.34
CA SER A 81 6.40 -0.87 18.52
C SER A 81 5.72 -0.14 17.35
N PRO A 82 6.34 0.93 16.79
CA PRO A 82 5.80 1.61 15.62
C PRO A 82 5.55 0.70 14.41
N LYS A 83 6.34 -0.36 14.29
CA LYS A 83 6.20 -1.34 13.22
C LYS A 83 4.97 -2.23 13.41
N GLU A 84 4.74 -2.68 14.64
CA GLU A 84 3.57 -3.50 15.00
C GLU A 84 2.29 -2.69 14.86
N LYS A 85 2.28 -1.43 15.31
CA LYS A 85 1.16 -0.49 15.09
C LYS A 85 0.85 -0.26 13.61
N GLN A 86 1.88 -0.09 12.77
CA GLN A 86 1.70 0.01 11.33
C GLN A 86 1.08 -1.27 10.73
N PHE A 87 1.51 -2.44 11.19
CA PHE A 87 0.94 -3.72 10.78
C PHE A 87 -0.51 -3.90 11.25
N CYS A 88 -0.83 -3.56 12.50
CA CYS A 88 -2.18 -3.58 13.04
C CYS A 88 -3.10 -2.62 12.27
N TYR A 89 -2.61 -1.43 11.92
CA TYR A 89 -3.35 -0.49 11.07
C TYR A 89 -3.74 -1.13 9.72
N ARG A 90 -2.80 -1.83 9.06
CA ARG A 90 -3.07 -2.56 7.81
C ARG A 90 -4.16 -3.61 7.98
N LEU A 91 -4.08 -4.45 9.01
CA LEU A 91 -5.12 -5.45 9.33
C LEU A 91 -6.49 -4.80 9.58
N PHE A 92 -6.53 -3.70 10.34
CA PHE A 92 -7.76 -2.97 10.61
C PHE A 92 -8.41 -2.43 9.35
N LYS A 93 -7.63 -1.83 8.43
CA LYS A 93 -8.17 -1.35 7.15
C LYS A 93 -8.71 -2.50 6.30
N CYS A 94 -8.08 -3.67 6.31
CA CYS A 94 -8.64 -4.85 5.66
C CYS A 94 -9.97 -5.30 6.27
N SER A 95 -10.07 -5.29 7.60
CA SER A 95 -11.32 -5.63 8.29
C SER A 95 -12.44 -4.63 7.94
N ARG A 96 -12.13 -3.34 7.95
CA ARG A 96 -13.09 -2.26 7.64
C ARG A 96 -13.53 -2.25 6.18
N ASN A 97 -12.59 -2.40 5.25
CA ASN A 97 -12.87 -2.24 3.82
C ASN A 97 -13.42 -3.53 3.20
N TYR A 98 -13.00 -4.70 3.69
CA TYR A 98 -13.27 -5.98 3.04
C TYR A 98 -13.99 -7.00 3.93
N GLY A 99 -14.31 -6.63 5.18
CA GLY A 99 -15.01 -7.51 6.12
C GLY A 99 -14.16 -8.69 6.60
N TRP A 100 -12.83 -8.64 6.44
CA TRP A 100 -11.94 -9.72 6.89
C TRP A 100 -11.97 -9.83 8.40
N LYS A 101 -12.12 -11.05 8.91
CA LYS A 101 -12.01 -11.31 10.35
C LYS A 101 -10.55 -11.29 10.74
N ILE A 102 -10.19 -10.47 11.71
CA ILE A 102 -8.82 -10.34 12.22
C ILE A 102 -8.76 -10.70 13.72
N PRO A 103 -7.57 -10.97 14.28
CA PRO A 103 -7.43 -11.21 15.72
C PRO A 103 -7.90 -10.02 16.55
N GLU A 104 -8.52 -10.29 17.70
CA GLU A 104 -9.05 -9.25 18.59
C GLU A 104 -7.95 -8.32 19.11
N ASP A 105 -6.79 -8.86 19.49
CA ASP A 105 -5.62 -8.05 19.89
C ASP A 105 -5.19 -7.08 18.79
N ALA A 106 -5.21 -7.52 17.53
CA ALA A 106 -4.91 -6.65 16.39
C ALA A 106 -5.96 -5.56 16.23
N MET A 107 -7.24 -5.90 16.46
CA MET A 107 -8.33 -4.93 16.47
C MET A 107 -8.17 -3.91 17.60
N ILE A 108 -7.79 -4.33 18.81
CA ILE A 108 -7.57 -3.48 19.99
C ILE A 108 -6.37 -2.53 19.76
N MET A 109 -5.24 -3.04 19.28
CA MET A 109 -4.06 -2.21 19.00
C MET A 109 -4.30 -1.24 17.85
N ALA A 110 -5.05 -1.68 16.85
CA ALA A 110 -5.51 -0.82 15.78
C ALA A 110 -6.75 -0.01 16.15
N ASN A 111 -7.28 -0.13 17.37
CA ASN A 111 -8.54 0.48 17.80
C ASN A 111 -8.33 1.99 17.94
N VAL A 112 -8.38 2.59 16.77
CA VAL A 112 -8.94 3.86 16.35
C VAL A 112 -8.66 5.02 17.28
N SER A 113 -9.14 5.00 18.52
CA SER A 113 -8.84 5.99 19.56
C SER A 113 -7.36 6.33 19.78
N SER A 114 -6.42 5.39 19.59
CA SER A 114 -4.98 5.64 19.80
C SER A 114 -4.29 6.35 18.63
N LEU A 115 -4.83 6.19 17.41
CA LEU A 115 -4.34 6.86 16.20
C LEU A 115 -5.20 8.07 15.80
N ASP A 116 -6.40 8.21 16.37
CA ASP A 116 -7.27 9.33 16.07
C ASP A 116 -6.60 10.64 16.45
N ARG A 117 -6.69 11.61 15.54
CA ARG A 117 -5.99 12.90 15.65
C ARG A 117 -4.47 12.78 15.67
N ALA A 118 -3.91 11.67 15.18
CA ALA A 118 -2.48 11.57 14.96
C ALA A 118 -2.00 12.64 13.98
N VAL A 119 -0.79 13.10 14.24
CA VAL A 119 -0.11 14.12 13.45
C VAL A 119 0.82 13.45 12.45
N LEU A 120 0.71 13.85 11.18
CA LEU A 120 1.64 13.50 10.13
C LEU A 120 2.86 14.41 10.18
N THR A 121 4.01 13.79 9.97
CA THR A 121 5.23 14.53 9.64
C THR A 121 5.07 15.25 8.30
N CYS A 122 5.62 16.47 8.21
CA CYS A 122 5.78 17.17 6.94
C CYS A 122 7.22 17.02 6.41
N PRO A 123 7.42 17.07 5.08
CA PRO A 123 8.75 17.15 4.50
C PRO A 123 9.45 18.43 4.96
N LYS A 124 10.74 18.32 5.29
CA LYS A 124 11.55 19.46 5.76
C LYS A 124 12.40 20.09 4.66
N ASN A 125 12.56 19.38 3.55
CA ASN A 125 13.37 19.75 2.39
C ASN A 125 12.66 19.26 1.11
N ASP A 126 13.08 19.77 -0.04
CA ASP A 126 12.73 19.18 -1.33
C ASP A 126 13.20 17.72 -1.43
N ALA A 127 12.66 17.02 -2.42
CA ALA A 127 13.12 15.67 -2.75
C ALA A 127 14.48 15.72 -3.45
N ALA A 128 15.31 14.71 -3.20
CA ALA A 128 16.65 14.65 -3.76
C ALA A 128 16.61 14.53 -5.29
N SER A 129 17.58 15.13 -5.98
CA SER A 129 17.68 15.11 -7.44
C SER A 129 18.04 13.74 -8.01
N ILE A 130 18.00 13.59 -9.34
CA ILE A 130 18.28 12.33 -10.04
C ILE A 130 19.73 11.86 -9.88
N GLU A 131 20.68 12.79 -9.75
CA GLU A 131 22.10 12.48 -9.56
C GLU A 131 22.37 11.78 -8.22
N VAL A 132 21.48 11.99 -7.23
CA VAL A 132 21.58 11.40 -5.89
C VAL A 132 20.78 10.09 -5.80
N ALA A 133 20.10 9.68 -6.86
CA ALA A 133 19.28 8.47 -6.90
C ALA A 133 20.15 7.19 -6.85
N GLN A 134 20.04 6.46 -5.74
CA GLN A 134 20.90 5.30 -5.46
C GLN A 134 20.45 3.99 -6.12
N ASN A 135 19.16 3.83 -6.42
CA ASN A 135 18.62 2.60 -7.00
C ASN A 135 17.79 2.88 -8.28
N ALA A 136 17.51 1.82 -9.04
CA ALA A 136 16.84 1.92 -10.33
C ALA A 136 15.41 2.47 -10.23
N GLU A 137 14.65 2.09 -9.21
CA GLU A 137 13.28 2.57 -8.99
C GLU A 137 13.25 4.07 -8.71
N ALA A 138 14.10 4.53 -7.78
CA ALA A 138 14.21 5.93 -7.43
C ALA A 138 14.71 6.80 -8.60
N ARG A 139 15.49 6.23 -9.54
CA ARG A 139 15.86 6.91 -10.80
C ARG A 139 14.66 6.99 -11.74
N LEU A 140 13.98 5.86 -11.92
CA LEU A 140 12.84 5.72 -12.82
C LEU A 140 11.68 6.63 -12.41
N GLU A 141 11.37 6.74 -11.11
CA GLU A 141 10.41 7.70 -10.54
C GLU A 141 10.74 9.14 -10.96
N ARG A 142 12.00 9.55 -10.78
CA ARG A 142 12.43 10.93 -11.09
C ARG A 142 12.35 11.23 -12.58
N ILE A 143 12.75 10.29 -13.44
CA ILE A 143 12.63 10.45 -14.89
C ILE A 143 11.15 10.59 -15.27
N TYR A 144 10.28 9.76 -14.71
CA TYR A 144 8.83 9.84 -14.95
C TYR A 144 8.28 11.21 -14.53
N ILE A 145 8.63 11.69 -13.34
CA ILE A 145 8.22 13.01 -12.84
C ILE A 145 8.67 14.14 -13.76
N GLU A 146 9.92 14.14 -14.21
CA GLU A 146 10.42 15.16 -15.13
C GLU A 146 9.69 15.12 -16.48
N ALA A 147 9.41 13.92 -17.00
CA ALA A 147 8.64 13.75 -18.23
C ALA A 147 7.21 14.30 -18.08
N GLN A 148 6.53 14.02 -16.97
CA GLN A 148 5.18 14.55 -16.72
C GLN A 148 5.19 16.08 -16.51
N LYS A 149 6.21 16.63 -15.83
CA LYS A 149 6.38 18.09 -15.68
C LYS A 149 6.59 18.80 -17.02
N LYS A 150 7.36 18.21 -17.93
CA LYS A 150 7.52 18.72 -19.31
C LYS A 150 6.21 18.74 -20.10
N LYS A 151 5.27 17.86 -19.75
CA LYS A 151 3.89 17.84 -20.28
C LYS A 151 2.95 18.82 -19.56
N GLY A 152 3.46 19.65 -18.65
CA GLY A 152 2.68 20.64 -17.90
C GLY A 152 1.93 20.09 -16.68
N LYS A 153 2.15 18.83 -16.30
CA LYS A 153 1.51 18.25 -15.11
C LYS A 153 2.22 18.64 -13.82
N VAL A 154 1.45 18.75 -12.73
CA VAL A 154 1.96 18.97 -11.38
C VAL A 154 1.96 17.64 -10.63
N ILE A 155 3.07 16.92 -10.73
CA ILE A 155 3.33 15.68 -9.98
C ILE A 155 4.38 15.95 -8.89
N ASN A 156 4.06 15.51 -7.68
CA ASN A 156 4.86 15.62 -6.47
C ASN A 156 5.43 14.25 -6.09
N GLN A 157 6.41 14.23 -5.19
CA GLN A 157 7.13 13.02 -4.83
C GLN A 157 7.51 12.93 -3.36
N GLN A 158 7.71 11.71 -2.89
CA GLN A 158 8.24 11.35 -1.57
C GLN A 158 7.53 12.08 -0.41
N LEU A 159 6.21 11.95 -0.33
CA LEU A 159 5.44 12.50 0.79
C LEU A 159 5.61 11.59 2.02
N PRO A 160 6.17 12.06 3.15
CA PRO A 160 6.34 11.21 4.32
C PRO A 160 4.99 10.95 5.00
N ILE A 161 4.76 9.70 5.41
CA ILE A 161 3.48 9.23 5.98
C ILE A 161 3.65 8.49 7.31
N GLY A 162 4.48 9.04 8.20
CA GLY A 162 4.60 8.56 9.58
C GLY A 162 3.60 9.26 10.50
N LEU A 163 3.00 8.50 11.41
CA LEU A 163 2.05 8.99 12.41
C LEU A 163 2.72 9.20 13.76
N PHE A 164 2.33 10.28 14.42
CA PHE A 164 2.79 10.67 15.74
C PHE A 164 1.61 11.05 16.63
N LYS A 165 1.71 10.74 17.91
CA LYS A 165 0.76 11.17 18.92
C LYS A 165 0.99 12.65 19.24
N ASP A 166 -0.04 13.47 19.11
CA ASP A 166 -0.09 14.90 19.46
C ASP A 166 0.86 15.85 18.70
N LYS A 167 2.14 15.51 18.55
CA LYS A 167 3.18 16.28 17.83
C LYS A 167 4.29 15.39 17.29
N VAL A 168 5.01 15.86 16.27
CA VAL A 168 6.13 15.14 15.66
C VAL A 168 7.35 15.15 16.57
N ALA A 169 7.60 14.02 17.23
CA ALA A 169 8.79 13.75 18.03
C ALA A 169 8.98 12.23 18.11
N ASP A 170 10.22 11.74 18.20
CA ASP A 170 10.47 10.29 18.21
C ASP A 170 9.78 9.56 19.37
N VAL A 171 9.70 10.18 20.55
CA VAL A 171 8.98 9.66 21.72
C VAL A 171 7.46 9.49 21.47
N ASN A 172 6.91 10.21 20.49
CA ASN A 172 5.50 10.19 20.13
C ASN A 172 5.20 9.30 18.93
N ARG A 173 6.20 8.59 18.40
CA ARG A 173 6.06 7.84 17.15
C ARG A 173 5.06 6.69 17.29
N LEU A 174 4.02 6.72 16.46
CA LEU A 174 2.99 5.67 16.40
C LEU A 174 3.27 4.69 15.27
N THR A 175 3.76 5.16 14.12
CA THR A 175 4.13 4.29 12.99
C THR A 175 5.53 4.59 12.46
N LEU A 176 6.10 3.64 11.73
CA LEU A 176 7.31 3.91 10.95
C LEU A 176 7.01 4.98 9.90
N THR A 177 7.99 5.86 9.65
CA THR A 177 7.92 6.77 8.51
C THR A 177 8.21 6.00 7.24
N SER A 178 7.23 5.91 6.35
CA SER A 178 7.42 5.54 4.95
C SER A 178 7.16 6.77 4.06
N PHE A 179 7.45 6.66 2.77
CA PHE A 179 7.25 7.71 1.80
C PHE A 179 6.31 7.22 0.71
N LEU A 180 5.29 8.02 0.43
CA LEU A 180 4.47 7.87 -0.75
C LEU A 180 5.26 8.43 -1.92
N ASP A 181 5.62 7.57 -2.87
CA ASP A 181 6.65 7.87 -3.87
C ASP A 181 6.23 8.96 -4.85
N MET A 182 5.05 8.87 -5.47
CA MET A 182 4.55 9.90 -6.38
C MET A 182 3.05 10.14 -6.23
N TRP A 183 2.64 11.40 -6.41
CA TRP A 183 1.23 11.77 -6.36
C TRP A 183 0.93 13.06 -7.12
N GLU A 184 -0.31 13.18 -7.57
CA GLU A 184 -0.83 14.41 -8.18
C GLU A 184 -2.27 14.66 -7.71
N ILE A 185 -2.71 15.92 -7.82
CA ILE A 185 -4.10 16.32 -7.59
C ILE A 185 -4.59 17.00 -8.86
N GLU A 186 -5.68 16.48 -9.40
CA GLU A 186 -6.38 17.00 -10.57
C GLU A 186 -7.86 17.13 -10.21
N GLU A 187 -8.34 18.38 -10.13
CA GLU A 187 -9.72 18.71 -9.74
C GLU A 187 -10.11 18.07 -8.39
N GLU A 188 -11.06 17.12 -8.39
CA GLU A 188 -11.53 16.39 -7.21
C GLU A 188 -10.86 15.01 -7.04
N THR A 189 -9.81 14.73 -7.82
CA THR A 189 -9.11 13.44 -7.83
C THR A 189 -7.68 13.58 -7.36
N MET A 190 -7.31 12.79 -6.36
CA MET A 190 -5.91 12.55 -6.01
C MET A 190 -5.47 11.21 -6.59
N LYS A 191 -4.34 11.18 -7.29
CA LYS A 191 -3.72 9.95 -7.78
C LYS A 191 -2.45 9.67 -6.97
N ILE A 192 -2.28 8.42 -6.55
CA ILE A 192 -1.08 7.90 -5.89
C ILE A 192 -0.51 6.83 -6.80
N TYR A 193 0.77 6.93 -7.14
CA TYR A 193 1.43 5.98 -8.03
C TYR A 193 2.38 5.11 -7.23
N GLU A 194 2.35 3.82 -7.55
CA GLU A 194 3.36 2.86 -7.15
C GLU A 194 4.05 2.35 -8.41
N LEU A 195 5.34 2.64 -8.52
CA LEU A 195 6.15 2.29 -9.68
C LEU A 195 7.11 1.17 -9.31
N LYS A 196 7.27 0.18 -10.20
CA LYS A 196 8.31 -0.86 -10.02
C LYS A 196 9.18 -0.93 -11.27
N ALA A 197 10.48 -1.12 -11.04
CA ALA A 197 11.42 -1.34 -12.13
C ALA A 197 11.18 -2.70 -12.80
N LYS A 198 11.62 -2.81 -14.06
CA LYS A 198 11.54 -4.05 -14.83
C LYS A 198 12.15 -5.22 -14.04
N GLY A 199 11.42 -6.32 -13.97
CA GLY A 199 11.84 -7.51 -13.23
C GLY A 199 11.52 -7.51 -11.74
N ASN A 200 11.11 -6.38 -11.15
CA ASN A 200 10.54 -6.37 -9.80
C ASN A 200 9.04 -6.70 -9.88
N ASN A 201 8.73 -8.00 -9.83
CA ASN A 201 7.39 -8.54 -9.99
C ASN A 201 6.80 -9.08 -8.68
N LYS A 202 7.23 -8.56 -7.53
CA LYS A 202 6.73 -9.01 -6.21
C LYS A 202 5.27 -8.64 -6.01
N VAL A 203 4.54 -9.45 -5.24
CA VAL A 203 3.13 -9.20 -4.91
C VAL A 203 2.98 -8.00 -3.95
N GLY A 204 4.06 -7.64 -3.25
CA GLY A 204 4.11 -6.53 -2.31
C GLY A 204 3.70 -5.16 -2.85
N ILE A 205 3.77 -4.94 -4.16
CA ILE A 205 3.27 -3.71 -4.81
C ILE A 205 1.80 -3.41 -4.43
N ILE A 206 0.96 -4.45 -4.31
CA ILE A 206 -0.44 -4.31 -3.89
C ILE A 206 -0.53 -3.84 -2.44
N SER A 207 0.25 -4.46 -1.56
CA SER A 207 0.18 -4.17 -0.11
C SER A 207 0.67 -2.76 0.19
N GLU A 208 1.70 -2.31 -0.54
CA GLU A 208 2.23 -0.95 -0.45
C GLU A 208 1.21 0.10 -0.91
N LEU A 209 0.66 -0.04 -2.12
CA LEU A 209 -0.31 0.92 -2.64
C LEU A 209 -1.62 0.93 -1.83
N LEU A 210 -2.05 -0.23 -1.31
CA LEU A 210 -3.16 -0.31 -0.36
C LEU A 210 -2.86 0.43 0.94
N TYR A 211 -1.65 0.31 1.48
CA TYR A 211 -1.27 1.05 2.68
C TYR A 211 -1.32 2.57 2.42
N TYR A 212 -0.75 3.06 1.32
CA TYR A 212 -0.74 4.49 0.97
C TYR A 212 -2.14 5.05 0.70
N THR A 213 -2.97 4.33 -0.06
CA THR A 213 -4.34 4.77 -0.32
C THR A 213 -5.21 4.76 0.93
N ASN A 214 -5.03 3.79 1.83
CA ASN A 214 -5.73 3.78 3.11
C ASN A 214 -5.30 4.95 4.00
N MET A 215 -3.99 5.19 4.14
CA MET A 215 -3.44 6.32 4.89
C MET A 215 -3.97 7.65 4.34
N MET A 216 -3.94 7.83 3.02
CA MET A 216 -4.44 9.05 2.39
C MET A 216 -5.95 9.21 2.54
N SER A 217 -6.71 8.13 2.43
CA SER A 217 -8.16 8.16 2.70
C SER A 217 -8.47 8.66 4.11
N ASP A 218 -7.70 8.22 5.12
CA ASP A 218 -7.88 8.68 6.50
C ASP A 218 -7.46 10.16 6.68
N ILE A 219 -6.42 10.64 5.98
CA ILE A 219 -6.05 12.07 5.93
C ILE A 219 -7.17 12.91 5.31
N LEU A 220 -7.69 12.49 4.15
CA LEU A 220 -8.71 13.21 3.41
C LEU A 220 -10.05 13.28 4.15
N ASN A 221 -10.35 12.28 4.97
CA ASN A 221 -11.51 12.26 5.87
C ASN A 221 -11.24 12.96 7.22
N GLY A 222 -10.09 13.61 7.39
CA GLY A 222 -9.78 14.40 8.58
C GLY A 222 -9.53 13.57 9.84
N ARG A 223 -9.18 12.28 9.70
CA ARG A 223 -8.80 11.44 10.84
C ARG A 223 -7.38 11.77 11.32
N PHE A 224 -6.49 12.10 10.38
CA PHE A 224 -5.11 12.49 10.63
C PHE A 224 -4.83 13.88 10.09
N TYR A 225 -3.91 14.60 10.73
CA TYR A 225 -3.64 16.01 10.43
C TYR A 225 -2.16 16.26 10.16
N PHE A 226 -1.85 17.18 9.26
CA PHE A 226 -0.48 17.61 9.07
C PHE A 226 0.02 18.44 10.25
N GLU A 227 1.33 18.35 10.52
CA GLU A 227 2.00 19.23 11.48
C GLU A 227 1.70 20.72 11.16
N PRO A 228 1.29 21.52 12.17
CA PRO A 228 1.04 22.94 11.97
C PRO A 228 2.34 23.68 11.64
N ASN A 229 2.23 24.77 10.87
CA ASN A 229 3.36 25.66 10.52
C ASN A 229 4.51 25.00 9.73
N SER A 230 4.25 23.92 8.99
CA SER A 230 5.24 23.35 8.07
C SER A 230 5.46 24.26 6.86
N LYS A 231 6.70 24.33 6.36
CA LYS A 231 7.00 24.93 5.05
C LYS A 231 6.37 24.10 3.92
N ASP A 232 6.12 24.74 2.79
CA ASP A 232 5.68 24.04 1.59
C ASP A 232 6.88 23.37 0.91
N PHE A 233 7.03 22.07 1.16
CA PHE A 233 7.93 21.22 0.41
C PHE A 233 7.13 20.10 -0.22
N ARG A 234 7.52 19.69 -1.44
CA ARG A 234 6.93 18.54 -2.14
C ARG A 234 5.41 18.66 -2.30
N GLY A 235 4.87 19.88 -2.39
CA GLY A 235 3.46 20.18 -2.67
C GLY A 235 2.49 20.06 -1.48
N VAL A 236 2.98 19.95 -0.25
CA VAL A 236 2.13 19.71 0.94
C VAL A 236 1.08 20.80 1.17
N GLU A 237 1.36 22.07 0.89
CA GLU A 237 0.34 23.12 1.05
C GLU A 237 -0.81 22.98 0.05
N THR A 238 -0.51 22.53 -1.18
CA THR A 238 -1.54 22.20 -2.18
C THR A 238 -2.42 21.05 -1.69
N LEU A 239 -1.82 20.00 -1.11
CA LEU A 239 -2.57 18.88 -0.54
C LEU A 239 -3.47 19.34 0.61
N LYS A 240 -2.94 20.09 1.58
CA LYS A 240 -3.72 20.64 2.71
C LYS A 240 -4.94 21.46 2.24
N LYS A 241 -4.76 22.34 1.23
CA LYS A 241 -5.83 23.17 0.65
C LYS A 241 -6.87 22.39 -0.17
N SER A 242 -6.56 21.13 -0.49
CA SER A 242 -7.41 20.23 -1.27
C SER A 242 -8.18 19.24 -0.40
N ILE A 243 -7.82 19.10 0.88
CA ILE A 243 -8.61 18.34 1.86
C ILE A 243 -10.04 18.89 1.90
N GLY A 244 -11.03 17.98 1.88
CA GLY A 244 -12.46 18.32 1.79
C GLY A 244 -12.97 18.59 0.38
N LYS A 245 -12.08 18.76 -0.62
CA LYS A 245 -12.46 18.88 -2.05
C LYS A 245 -12.27 17.57 -2.83
N ILE A 246 -11.27 16.78 -2.44
CA ILE A 246 -10.98 15.50 -3.07
C ILE A 246 -12.09 14.50 -2.75
N LYS A 247 -12.77 13.99 -3.78
CA LYS A 247 -13.81 12.96 -3.69
C LYS A 247 -13.35 11.61 -4.23
N TYR A 248 -12.28 11.59 -5.02
CA TYR A 248 -11.75 10.39 -5.64
C TYR A 248 -10.27 10.23 -5.30
N LEU A 249 -9.92 9.04 -4.81
CA LEU A 249 -8.54 8.63 -4.57
C LEU A 249 -8.22 7.44 -5.47
N LYS A 250 -7.29 7.61 -6.40
CA LYS A 250 -6.93 6.58 -7.39
C LYS A 250 -5.53 6.06 -7.10
N GLY A 251 -5.42 4.78 -6.74
CA GLY A 251 -4.15 4.06 -6.77
C GLY A 251 -3.79 3.65 -8.19
N VAL A 252 -2.59 3.98 -8.65
CA VAL A 252 -2.10 3.65 -9.99
C VAL A 252 -0.88 2.75 -9.87
N PHE A 253 -1.01 1.49 -10.28
CA PHE A 253 0.12 0.61 -10.48
C PHE A 253 0.79 0.98 -11.81
N LEU A 254 1.98 1.57 -11.75
CA LEU A 254 2.72 2.03 -12.92
C LEU A 254 3.89 1.07 -13.18
N THR A 255 3.64 0.05 -13.99
CA THR A 255 4.64 -1.01 -14.21
C THR A 255 4.42 -1.76 -15.52
N ASP A 256 5.53 -2.19 -16.12
CA ASP A 256 5.54 -2.97 -17.35
C ASP A 256 5.51 -4.48 -17.08
N THR A 257 5.99 -4.92 -15.92
CA THR A 257 6.08 -6.33 -15.53
C THR A 257 5.46 -6.56 -14.17
N LEU A 258 4.54 -7.53 -14.09
CA LEU A 258 3.81 -7.87 -12.86
C LEU A 258 3.97 -9.35 -12.54
N HIS A 259 3.71 -9.70 -11.29
CA HIS A 259 3.55 -11.10 -10.90
C HIS A 259 2.46 -11.75 -11.78
N PRO A 260 2.60 -13.02 -12.22
CA PRO A 260 1.60 -13.71 -13.03
C PRO A 260 0.17 -13.62 -12.46
N LEU A 261 0.03 -13.89 -11.15
CA LEU A 261 -1.26 -13.78 -10.45
C LEU A 261 -1.86 -12.37 -10.46
N ILE A 262 -1.05 -11.32 -10.62
CA ILE A 262 -1.55 -9.95 -10.78
C ILE A 262 -1.88 -9.67 -12.24
N SER A 263 -0.98 -10.01 -13.17
CA SER A 263 -1.18 -9.75 -14.60
C SER A 263 -2.44 -10.41 -15.15
N GLU A 264 -2.74 -11.61 -14.70
CA GLU A 264 -3.91 -12.39 -15.13
C GLU A 264 -5.21 -11.89 -14.48
N ASN A 265 -5.11 -11.19 -13.35
CA ASN A 265 -6.26 -10.80 -12.53
C ASN A 265 -6.47 -9.28 -12.39
N LYS A 266 -5.82 -8.44 -13.20
CA LYS A 266 -5.81 -6.97 -13.05
C LYS A 266 -7.18 -6.36 -12.75
N LYS A 267 -8.19 -6.62 -13.58
CA LYS A 267 -9.54 -6.05 -13.40
C LYS A 267 -10.16 -6.53 -12.08
N LYS A 268 -10.11 -7.84 -11.82
CA LYS A 268 -10.70 -8.45 -10.63
C LYS A 268 -10.04 -7.95 -9.35
N LEU A 269 -8.72 -7.76 -9.37
CA LEU A 269 -7.96 -7.17 -8.28
C LEU A 269 -8.32 -5.70 -8.08
N ALA A 270 -8.39 -4.90 -9.15
CA ALA A 270 -8.78 -3.50 -9.05
C ALA A 270 -10.18 -3.35 -8.43
N ASP A 271 -11.14 -4.18 -8.88
CA ASP A 271 -12.50 -4.22 -8.36
C ASP A 271 -12.52 -4.67 -6.89
N ALA A 272 -11.74 -5.69 -6.53
CA ALA A 272 -11.66 -6.22 -5.16
C ALA A 272 -10.95 -5.27 -4.17
N MET A 273 -10.02 -4.44 -4.66
CA MET A 273 -9.31 -3.47 -3.83
C MET A 273 -10.12 -2.20 -3.58
N ALA A 274 -11.02 -1.83 -4.50
CA ALA A 274 -11.82 -0.61 -4.41
C ALA A 274 -12.71 -0.58 -3.16
N PHE A 275 -12.87 0.60 -2.57
CA PHE A 275 -13.72 0.81 -1.39
C PHE A 275 -14.18 2.26 -1.29
N VAL A 276 -15.21 2.51 -0.49
CA VAL A 276 -15.67 3.85 -0.13
C VAL A 276 -15.36 4.10 1.34
N SER A 277 -14.78 5.26 1.65
CA SER A 277 -14.39 5.65 3.00
C SER A 277 -14.83 7.09 3.24
N GLY A 278 -15.86 7.25 4.08
CA GLY A 278 -16.52 8.54 4.28
C GLY A 278 -17.03 9.10 2.96
N ALA A 279 -16.55 10.29 2.59
CA ALA A 279 -16.92 10.97 1.35
C ALA A 279 -15.98 10.64 0.16
N VAL A 280 -14.96 9.79 0.37
CA VAL A 280 -13.93 9.51 -0.63
C VAL A 280 -14.14 8.13 -1.25
N ASN A 281 -14.24 8.09 -2.58
CA ASN A 281 -14.25 6.86 -3.38
C ASN A 281 -12.81 6.47 -3.72
N VAL A 282 -12.40 5.26 -3.32
CA VAL A 282 -11.05 4.74 -3.58
C VAL A 282 -11.12 3.69 -4.68
N SER A 283 -10.30 3.86 -5.71
CA SER A 283 -10.24 2.98 -6.89
C SER A 283 -8.80 2.69 -7.29
N PHE A 284 -8.60 1.64 -8.09
CA PHE A 284 -7.27 1.19 -8.51
C PHE A 284 -7.22 0.94 -10.01
N THR A 285 -6.07 1.17 -10.62
CA THR A 285 -5.84 0.88 -12.04
C THR A 285 -4.42 0.38 -12.28
N PHE A 286 -4.24 -0.33 -13.39
CA PHE A 286 -2.94 -0.77 -13.88
C PHE A 286 -2.61 -0.02 -15.16
N GLU A 287 -1.57 0.80 -15.12
CA GLU A 287 -1.11 1.60 -16.25
C GLU A 287 0.29 1.12 -16.65
N LYS A 288 0.55 1.08 -17.96
CA LYS A 288 1.90 0.82 -18.47
C LYS A 288 2.75 2.08 -18.32
N ASN A 289 4.06 1.92 -18.20
CA ASN A 289 4.95 3.05 -18.31
C ASN A 289 5.11 3.40 -19.81
N THR A 290 4.23 4.26 -20.33
CA THR A 290 4.14 4.55 -21.77
C THR A 290 5.25 5.45 -22.31
N ASP A 291 6.19 5.90 -21.48
CA ASP A 291 7.17 6.92 -21.83
C ASP A 291 8.55 6.36 -22.23
N ASP A 292 8.66 5.10 -22.68
CA ASP A 292 9.94 4.41 -23.04
C ASP A 292 11.02 4.52 -21.95
N ILE A 293 10.61 4.74 -20.70
CA ILE A 293 11.55 4.89 -19.57
C ILE A 293 12.04 3.52 -19.08
N SER A 294 11.38 2.42 -19.47
CA SER A 294 11.87 1.07 -19.17
C SER A 294 13.13 0.69 -19.96
N ASP A 295 13.39 1.27 -21.13
CA ASP A 295 14.66 1.10 -21.86
C ASP A 295 15.84 1.73 -21.11
N TYR A 296 15.60 2.74 -20.27
CA TYR A 296 16.63 3.29 -19.38
C TYR A 296 17.03 2.32 -18.26
N SER A 297 16.17 1.37 -17.88
CA SER A 297 16.53 0.31 -16.93
C SER A 297 17.46 -0.73 -17.56
N ASP A 298 17.30 -1.02 -18.85
CA ASP A 298 18.17 -1.93 -19.62
C ASP A 298 19.57 -1.31 -19.87
N TYR A 299 19.68 0.01 -19.98
CA TYR A 299 20.96 0.71 -20.12
C TYR A 299 21.83 0.70 -18.86
N MET A 300 21.24 0.40 -17.70
CA MET A 300 21.88 0.50 -16.39
C MET A 300 22.29 -0.86 -15.80
N GLY A 301 22.04 -1.96 -16.54
CA GLY A 301 22.50 -3.31 -16.23
C GLY A 301 23.90 -3.65 -16.76
N ARG A 302 24.71 -2.65 -17.11
CA ARG A 302 26.13 -2.79 -17.47
C ARG A 302 27.00 -2.01 -16.50
#